data_AF-A0A2Z4RTQ2-F1
#
_entry.id   AF-A0A2Z4RTQ2-F1
#
_cell.length_a   1.000
_cell.length_b   1.000
_cell.length_c   1.000
_cell.angle_alpha   90.00
_cell.angle_beta   90.00
_cell.angle_gamma   90.00
#
_symmetry.space_group_name_H-M   'P 1'
#
loop_
_entity.id
_entity.type
_entity.pdbx_description
1 polymer ?
#
loop_
_entity_poly.entity_id
_entity_poly.type
_entity_poly.pdbx_seq_one_letter_code
_entity_poly.pdbx_strand_id
1 'polypeptide(L)' 'MSKKPSKHGPNKAKSIVAQPLFRSRQERPGKGKGSYRREAFQSQNWEASYFLAA' A
#
# COMPACT_ATOMS: atom_id res chain seq x y z
N MET A 1 -33.18 5.41 31.74
CA MET A 1 -32.04 4.58 31.26
C MET A 1 -31.29 5.36 30.17
N SER A 2 -30.20 6.05 30.53
CA SER A 2 -29.35 6.74 29.56
C SER A 2 -28.71 5.70 28.64
N LYS A 3 -29.05 5.70 27.35
CA LYS A 3 -28.43 4.79 26.38
C LYS A 3 -26.98 5.22 26.22
N LYS A 4 -26.04 4.37 26.62
CA LYS A 4 -24.61 4.55 26.31
C LYS A 4 -24.50 4.86 24.81
N PRO A 5 -23.80 5.93 24.40
CA PRO A 5 -23.65 6.23 22.99
C PRO A 5 -23.06 4.99 22.31
N SER A 6 -23.73 4.50 21.28
CA SER A 6 -23.17 3.42 20.48
C SER A 6 -21.81 3.89 20.00
N LYS A 7 -20.80 3.02 20.10
CA LYS A 7 -19.41 3.30 19.68
C LYS A 7 -19.31 3.84 18.25
N HIS A 8 -20.37 3.64 17.48
CA HIS A 8 -20.58 4.14 16.13
C HIS A 8 -21.77 5.08 16.18
N GLY A 9 -21.60 6.33 15.72
CA GLY A 9 -22.67 7.31 15.65
C GLY A 9 -23.84 6.86 14.76
N PRO A 10 -24.89 7.69 14.63
CA PRO A 10 -26.09 7.33 13.87
C PRO A 10 -25.79 6.94 12.41
N ASN A 11 -24.71 7.47 11.83
CA ASN A 11 -24.29 7.15 10.47
C ASN A 11 -23.29 5.98 10.44
N LYS A 12 -23.83 4.77 10.28
CA LYS A 12 -23.04 3.53 10.19
C LYS A 12 -22.07 3.54 8.99
N ALA A 13 -22.46 4.11 7.85
CA ALA A 13 -21.61 4.13 6.65
C ALA A 13 -20.32 4.93 6.88
N LYS A 14 -20.43 6.13 7.45
CA LYS A 14 -19.25 6.95 7.83
C LYS A 14 -18.39 6.25 8.88
N SER A 15 -19.02 5.54 9.82
CA SER A 15 -18.28 4.76 10.82
C SER A 15 -17.52 3.60 10.22
N ILE A 16 -18.02 2.98 9.15
CA ILE A 16 -17.34 1.87 8.44
C ILE A 16 -16.16 2.42 7.62
N VAL A 17 -16.36 3.49 6.86
CA VAL A 17 -15.30 4.11 6.05
C VAL A 17 -14.11 4.57 6.91
N ALA A 18 -14.36 4.99 8.15
CA ALA A 18 -13.30 5.38 9.08
C ALA A 18 -12.50 4.20 9.68
N GLN A 19 -12.91 2.95 9.44
CA GLN A 19 -12.17 1.78 9.92
C GLN A 19 -10.87 1.58 9.13
N PRO A 20 -9.82 1.00 9.74
CA PRO A 20 -8.57 0.68 9.05
C PRO A 20 -8.74 -0.22 7.82
N LEU A 21 -9.84 -0.96 7.75
CA LEU A 21 -10.21 -1.80 6.60
C LEU A 21 -10.28 -0.99 5.30
N PHE A 22 -10.79 0.24 5.36
CA PHE A 22 -10.98 1.14 4.22
C PHE A 22 -9.92 2.24 4.11
N ARG A 23 -8.78 2.07 4.79
CA ARG A 23 -7.61 2.95 4.65
C ARG A 23 -7.14 3.01 3.19
N SER A 24 -6.75 4.19 2.74
CA SER A 24 -6.08 4.39 1.44
C SER A 24 -4.82 3.53 1.33
N ARG A 25 -4.71 2.80 0.21
CA ARG A 25 -3.54 1.97 -0.12
C ARG A 25 -2.72 2.69 -1.18
N GLN A 26 -1.42 2.76 -0.97
CA GLN A 26 -0.46 3.27 -1.95
C GLN A 26 0.32 2.08 -2.50
N GLU A 27 0.29 1.91 -3.83
CA GLU A 27 1.09 0.91 -4.51
C GLU A 27 2.57 1.33 -4.54
N ARG A 28 3.47 0.34 -4.56
CA ARG A 28 4.91 0.62 -4.65
C ARG A 28 5.26 0.93 -6.12
N PRO A 29 5.87 2.09 -6.41
CA PRO A 29 6.21 2.44 -7.79
C PRO A 29 7.32 1.53 -8.33
N GLY A 30 7.26 1.20 -9.63
CA GLY A 30 8.28 0.40 -10.32
C GLY A 30 9.59 1.16 -10.58
N LYS A 31 9.54 2.49 -10.66
CA LYS A 31 10.69 3.37 -10.89
C LYS A 31 10.48 4.72 -10.18
N GLY A 32 11.55 5.37 -9.75
CA GLY A 32 11.52 6.69 -9.11
C GLY A 32 11.61 6.65 -7.57
N LYS A 33 10.94 7.57 -6.88
CA LYS A 33 11.03 7.69 -5.42
C LYS A 33 10.40 6.46 -4.74
N GLY A 34 11.16 5.81 -3.87
CA GLY A 34 10.68 4.62 -3.14
C GLY A 34 10.62 3.34 -3.97
N SER A 35 11.17 3.33 -5.20
CA SER A 35 11.23 2.13 -6.03
C SER A 35 12.45 1.23 -5.75
N TYR A 36 13.44 1.71 -4.99
CA TYR A 36 14.66 0.95 -4.70
C TYR A 36 14.33 -0.31 -3.87
N ARG A 37 14.81 -1.47 -4.35
CA ARG A 37 14.63 -2.78 -3.71
C ARG A 37 16.01 -3.35 -3.36
N ARG A 38 16.31 -3.48 -2.07
CA ARG A 38 17.61 -3.97 -1.59
C ARG A 38 17.95 -5.37 -2.12
N GLU A 39 16.94 -6.23 -2.25
CA GLU A 39 17.13 -7.66 -2.59
C GLU A 39 16.91 -7.97 -4.08
N ALA A 40 16.63 -6.98 -4.93
CA ALA A 40 16.31 -7.23 -6.34
C ALA A 40 17.49 -7.76 -7.19
N PHE A 41 18.69 -7.82 -6.61
CA PHE A 41 19.90 -8.30 -7.26
C PHE A 41 20.35 -9.69 -6.79
N GLN A 42 19.55 -10.38 -5.95
CA GLN A 42 19.82 -11.77 -5.56
C GLN A 42 19.55 -12.70 -6.76
N SER A 43 20.57 -12.91 -7.58
CA SER A 43 20.81 -14.11 -8.40
C SER A 43 19.70 -14.62 -9.35
N GLN A 44 18.88 -13.76 -9.97
CA GLN A 44 18.01 -14.17 -11.11
C GLN A 44 18.06 -13.24 -12.34
N ASN A 45 18.82 -12.14 -12.30
CA ASN A 45 18.77 -11.09 -13.33
C ASN A 45 20.01 -11.03 -14.24
N TRP A 46 20.76 -12.13 -14.43
CA TRP A 46 21.83 -12.17 -15.43
C TRP A 46 21.32 -11.80 -16.83
N GLU A 47 20.11 -12.25 -17.19
CA GLU A 47 19.48 -11.99 -18.50
C GLU A 47 18.97 -10.55 -18.69
N ALA A 48 18.90 -9.74 -17.63
CA ALA A 48 18.40 -8.36 -17.70
C ALA A 48 19.50 -7.33 -18.04
N SER A 49 20.74 -7.77 -18.23
CA SER A 49 21.88 -6.91 -18.58
C SER A 49 21.92 -6.73 -20.11
N TYR A 50 21.18 -5.74 -20.62
CA TYR A 50 21.25 -5.34 -22.04
C TYR A 50 22.62 -4.67 -22.30
N PHE A 51 23.57 -5.40 -22.88
CA PHE A 51 24.81 -4.82 -23.39
C PHE A 51 24.51 -4.05 -24.69
N LEU A 52 24.47 -2.72 -24.61
CA LEU A 52 24.59 -1.85 -25.80
C LEU A 52 26.08 -1.77 -26.16
N ALA A 53 26.51 -2.64 -27.07
CA ALA A 53 27.78 -2.47 -27.77
C ALA A 53 27.59 -1.38 -28.85
N ALA A 54 28.48 -0.39 -28.86
CA ALA A 54 28.73 0.53 -29.97
C ALA A 54 30.22 0.47 -30.30
#